data_AF-A0A7K5NGG1-F1
#
_entry.id   AF-A0A7K5NGG1-F1
#
_cell.length_a   1.000
_cell.length_b   1.000
_cell.length_c   1.000
_cell.angle_alpha   90.00
_cell.angle_beta   90.00
_cell.angle_gamma   90.00
#
_symmetry.space_group_name_H-M   'P 1'
#
loop_
_entity.id
_entity.type
_entity.pdbx_description
1 polymer ?
#
loop_
_entity_poly.entity_id
_entity_poly.type
_entity_poly.pdbx_seq_one_letter_code
_entity_poly.pdbx_strand_id
1 'polypeptide(L)'
;GMEADFAAFGSPLCGEVKRFCRRVRETYREIKEDLTPYRDDRYYRLAPMRLYTLSKRHFVLVFVVFFVCFGLTVFIGIAGPNVIETSVARTDLNNSVKLKPFNLSSPPLSTYNQQLWLTCIVELDQQDVSLKKNVSMTVKILGVVKDGSTPYVNNQVHNRTRLLSCAQKCSEIIVAHLGYLNYTQYNIFVSLEDLNKLTYTIQNITFTWKTYNPTFSQVEIWFRFVFVVLTFMVTCLFAHSLRKFSMRDWGIEQKWMSILLPLLLLYNGT
;
A
#
# COMPACT_ATOMS: atom_id res chain seq x y z
N GLY A 1 -0.35 -15.54 -67.79
CA GLY A 1 -0.79 -14.57 -66.75
C GLY A 1 -1.98 -15.19 -66.04
N MET A 2 -2.08 -15.20 -64.72
CA MET A 2 -1.47 -14.34 -63.72
C MET A 2 -1.42 -15.17 -62.42
N GLU A 3 -0.37 -15.98 -62.29
CA GLU A 3 0.10 -16.53 -61.01
C GLU A 3 1.52 -15.98 -60.83
N ALA A 4 1.86 -15.58 -59.60
CA ALA A 4 2.92 -14.65 -59.21
C ALA A 4 2.46 -13.18 -59.14
N ASP A 5 2.93 -12.47 -58.11
CA ASP A 5 2.73 -11.04 -57.85
C ASP A 5 1.56 -10.60 -56.96
N PHE A 6 1.25 -11.33 -55.89
CA PHE A 6 0.62 -10.73 -54.69
C PHE A 6 1.16 -11.24 -53.35
N ALA A 7 2.32 -11.90 -53.35
CA ALA A 7 2.99 -12.41 -52.16
C ALA A 7 4.20 -11.54 -51.78
N ALA A 8 4.02 -10.22 -51.62
CA ALA A 8 5.13 -9.35 -51.26
C ALA A 8 4.70 -8.08 -50.50
N PHE A 9 3.88 -8.20 -49.43
CA PHE A 9 3.80 -7.14 -48.42
C PHE A 9 3.35 -7.67 -47.06
N GLY A 10 4.03 -8.70 -46.55
CA GLY A 10 3.92 -9.13 -45.15
C GLY A 10 5.15 -8.67 -44.39
N SER A 11 4.99 -7.75 -43.43
CA SER A 11 6.09 -7.27 -42.59
C SER A 11 6.86 -8.45 -41.97
N PRO A 12 8.20 -8.36 -41.83
CA PRO A 12 9.03 -9.43 -41.27
C PRO A 12 8.54 -9.88 -39.87
N LEU A 13 7.90 -8.95 -39.14
CA LEU A 13 7.23 -9.17 -37.86
C LEU A 13 6.03 -10.14 -37.95
N CYS A 14 5.24 -10.10 -39.01
CA CYS A 14 4.09 -10.99 -39.20
C CYS A 14 4.53 -12.45 -39.40
N GLY A 15 5.65 -12.67 -40.10
CA GLY A 15 6.26 -13.98 -40.28
C GLY A 15 6.79 -14.58 -38.97
N GLU A 16 7.35 -13.75 -38.09
CA GLU A 16 7.82 -14.17 -36.77
C GLU A 16 6.67 -14.45 -35.80
N VAL A 17 5.64 -13.59 -35.77
CA VAL A 17 4.44 -13.81 -34.95
C VAL A 17 3.69 -15.06 -35.39
N LYS A 18 3.59 -15.33 -36.70
CA LYS A 18 2.98 -16.56 -37.21
C LYS A 18 3.77 -17.81 -36.82
N ARG A 19 5.11 -17.74 -36.82
CA ARG A 19 5.98 -18.82 -36.32
C ARG A 19 5.82 -19.01 -34.80
N PHE A 20 5.74 -17.93 -34.04
CA PHE A 20 5.52 -17.98 -32.59
C PHE A 20 4.14 -18.56 -32.23
N CYS A 21 3.07 -18.08 -32.87
CA CYS A 21 1.70 -18.61 -32.68
C CYS A 21 1.59 -20.09 -33.05
N ARG A 22 2.30 -20.54 -34.09
CA ARG A 22 2.36 -21.95 -34.46
C ARG A 22 3.05 -22.78 -33.36
N ARG A 23 4.18 -22.29 -32.85
CA ARG A 23 4.93 -22.93 -31.77
C ARG A 23 4.11 -22.99 -30.48
N VAL A 24 3.45 -21.91 -30.09
CA VAL A 24 2.54 -21.86 -28.92
C VAL A 24 1.35 -22.80 -29.09
N ARG A 25 0.78 -22.91 -30.31
CA ARG A 25 -0.32 -23.83 -30.60
C ARG A 25 0.12 -25.29 -30.51
N GLU A 26 1.31 -25.61 -30.98
CA GLU A 26 1.92 -26.95 -30.87
C GLU A 26 2.19 -27.28 -29.39
N THR A 27 2.80 -26.36 -28.63
CA THR A 27 3.01 -26.54 -27.18
C THR A 27 1.68 -26.68 -26.43
N TYR A 28 0.65 -25.92 -26.80
CA TYR A 28 -0.69 -26.07 -26.23
C TYR A 28 -1.33 -27.42 -26.55
N ARG A 29 -1.07 -27.97 -27.75
CA ARG A 29 -1.59 -29.28 -28.16
C ARG A 29 -0.87 -30.42 -27.47
N GLU A 30 0.45 -30.33 -27.34
CA GLU A 30 1.26 -31.25 -26.53
C GLU A 30 0.82 -31.24 -25.06
N ILE A 31 0.64 -30.05 -24.48
CA ILE A 31 0.09 -29.88 -23.13
C ILE A 31 -1.31 -30.50 -23.05
N LYS A 32 -2.17 -30.32 -24.06
CA LYS A 32 -3.52 -30.88 -24.11
C LYS A 32 -3.53 -32.42 -24.21
N GLU A 33 -2.62 -32.99 -24.97
CA GLU A 33 -2.44 -34.44 -25.12
C GLU A 33 -1.90 -35.05 -23.80
N ASP A 34 -0.96 -34.38 -23.12
CA ASP A 34 -0.50 -34.74 -21.76
C ASP A 34 -1.59 -34.57 -20.68
N LEU A 35 -2.60 -33.73 -20.95
CA LEU A 35 -3.76 -33.50 -20.09
C LEU A 35 -4.86 -34.56 -20.22
N THR A 36 -4.82 -35.39 -21.26
CA THR A 36 -5.79 -36.48 -21.48
C THR A 36 -5.14 -37.81 -21.13
N PRO A 37 -5.40 -38.39 -19.94
CA PRO A 37 -4.83 -39.67 -19.58
C PRO A 37 -5.51 -40.75 -20.42
N TYR A 38 -4.71 -41.48 -21.18
CA TYR A 38 -5.08 -42.79 -21.70
C TYR A 38 -5.47 -43.70 -20.53
N ARG A 39 -6.48 -44.54 -20.78
CA ARG A 39 -7.28 -45.30 -19.80
C ARG A 39 -6.46 -46.25 -18.92
N ASP A 40 -7.07 -46.49 -17.76
CA ASP A 40 -6.83 -47.54 -16.76
C ASP A 40 -5.59 -47.40 -15.86
N ASP A 41 -5.80 -46.82 -14.67
CA ASP A 41 -5.47 -47.53 -13.43
C ASP A 41 -6.20 -46.93 -12.22
N ARG A 42 -7.16 -47.70 -11.70
CA ARG A 42 -8.11 -47.32 -10.66
C ARG A 42 -7.59 -47.47 -9.22
N TYR A 43 -6.27 -47.44 -8.98
CA TYR A 43 -5.71 -47.82 -7.68
C TYR A 43 -4.91 -46.75 -6.89
N TYR A 44 -4.71 -45.55 -7.42
CA TYR A 44 -4.19 -44.41 -6.63
C TYR A 44 -5.13 -43.20 -6.77
N ARG A 45 -6.13 -43.12 -5.88
CA ARG A 45 -7.21 -42.11 -5.86
C ARG A 45 -6.78 -40.73 -5.32
N LEU A 46 -5.57 -40.29 -5.64
CA LEU A 46 -5.10 -38.94 -5.31
C LEU A 46 -4.86 -38.21 -6.62
N ALA A 47 -5.52 -37.06 -6.81
CA ALA A 47 -5.29 -36.23 -7.98
C ALA A 47 -3.80 -35.88 -8.06
N PRO A 48 -3.06 -36.28 -9.13
CA PRO A 48 -1.62 -36.10 -9.19
C PRO A 48 -1.27 -34.62 -9.08
N MET A 49 -0.39 -34.28 -8.14
CA MET A 49 0.13 -32.93 -8.03
C MET A 49 1.10 -32.68 -9.18
N ARG A 50 0.73 -31.70 -10.03
CA ARG A 50 1.49 -31.31 -11.23
C ARG A 50 2.96 -30.96 -10.96
N LEU A 51 3.33 -30.63 -9.72
CA LEU A 51 4.72 -30.35 -9.36
C LEU A 51 5.63 -31.58 -9.51
N TYR A 52 5.10 -32.79 -9.27
CA TYR A 52 5.87 -34.05 -9.35
C TYR A 52 6.03 -34.60 -10.77
N THR A 53 5.25 -34.09 -11.73
CA THR A 53 5.30 -34.51 -13.13
C THR A 53 6.00 -33.49 -14.04
N LEU A 54 6.46 -32.35 -13.49
CA LEU A 54 7.18 -31.34 -14.27
C LEU A 54 8.60 -31.80 -14.59
N SER A 55 8.97 -31.73 -15.87
CA SER A 55 10.35 -32.01 -16.26
C SER A 55 11.31 -30.99 -15.65
N LYS A 56 12.56 -31.39 -15.39
CA LYS A 56 13.59 -30.53 -14.76
C LYS A 56 13.72 -29.15 -15.41
N ARG A 57 13.47 -29.06 -16.73
CA ARG A 57 13.48 -27.80 -17.49
C ARG A 57 12.33 -26.86 -17.12
N HIS A 58 11.13 -27.39 -16.91
CA HIS A 58 9.98 -26.58 -16.52
C HIS A 58 10.09 -26.10 -15.07
N PHE A 59 10.62 -26.94 -14.18
CA PHE A 59 10.88 -26.54 -12.80
C PHE A 59 11.82 -25.34 -12.73
N VAL A 60 12.97 -25.41 -13.42
CA VAL A 60 13.93 -24.29 -13.48
C VAL A 60 13.30 -23.03 -14.08
N LEU A 61 12.48 -23.17 -15.13
CA LEU A 61 11.79 -22.03 -15.76
C LEU A 61 10.85 -21.32 -14.78
N VAL A 62 10.08 -22.04 -13.96
CA VAL A 62 9.20 -21.44 -12.96
C VAL A 62 9.98 -20.62 -11.94
N PHE A 63 11.13 -21.13 -11.47
CA PHE A 63 12.00 -20.37 -10.56
C PHE A 63 12.56 -19.10 -11.20
N VAL A 64 13.01 -19.19 -12.46
CA VAL A 64 13.52 -18.01 -13.19
C VAL A 64 12.42 -16.95 -13.32
N VAL A 65 11.21 -17.34 -13.73
CA VAL A 65 10.07 -16.42 -13.82
C VAL A 65 9.73 -15.82 -12.46
N PHE A 66 9.74 -16.62 -11.39
CA PHE A 66 9.50 -16.14 -10.04
C PHE A 66 10.51 -15.06 -9.63
N PHE A 67 11.82 -15.30 -9.82
CA PHE A 67 12.85 -14.32 -9.47
C PHE A 67 12.78 -13.05 -10.31
N VAL A 68 12.41 -13.16 -11.60
CA VAL A 68 12.18 -11.99 -12.45
C VAL A 68 11.00 -11.17 -11.94
N CYS A 69 9.85 -11.80 -11.68
CA CYS A 69 8.68 -11.12 -11.14
C CYS A 69 8.97 -10.49 -9.76
N PHE A 70 9.63 -11.24 -8.88
CA PHE A 70 10.03 -10.76 -7.56
C PHE A 70 10.98 -9.55 -7.68
N GLY A 71 12.00 -9.64 -8.53
CA GLY A 71 12.92 -8.54 -8.80
C GLY A 71 12.22 -7.29 -9.30
N LEU A 72 11.27 -7.44 -10.23
CA LEU A 72 10.45 -6.31 -10.72
C LEU A 72 9.63 -5.68 -9.58
N THR A 73 8.99 -6.48 -8.71
CA THR A 73 8.21 -5.95 -7.58
C THR A 73 9.07 -5.19 -6.57
N VAL A 74 10.26 -5.71 -6.25
CA VAL A 74 11.19 -5.04 -5.34
C VAL A 74 11.70 -3.74 -5.96
N PHE A 75 12.04 -3.75 -7.25
CA PHE A 75 12.50 -2.55 -7.94
C PHE A 75 11.45 -1.44 -7.97
N ILE A 76 10.18 -1.80 -8.25
CA ILE A 76 9.05 -0.85 -8.20
C ILE A 76 8.87 -0.29 -6.79
N GLY A 77 9.05 -1.11 -5.74
CA GLY A 77 8.98 -0.65 -4.35
C GLY A 77 10.09 0.32 -3.97
N ILE A 78 11.32 0.12 -4.45
CA ILE A 78 12.48 0.98 -4.16
C ILE A 78 12.40 2.29 -4.97
N ALA A 79 12.01 2.21 -6.25
CA ALA A 79 11.91 3.38 -7.13
C ALA A 79 10.59 4.15 -6.97
N GLY A 80 9.67 3.65 -6.14
CA GLY A 80 8.37 4.25 -5.90
C GLY A 80 8.42 5.58 -5.13
N PRO A 81 7.30 6.33 -5.12
CA PRO A 81 7.19 7.54 -4.31
C PRO A 81 7.26 7.22 -2.81
N ASN A 82 7.70 8.20 -2.01
CA ASN A 82 7.77 8.05 -0.56
C ASN A 82 6.39 7.78 0.04
N VAL A 83 6.33 6.88 1.03
CA VAL A 83 5.08 6.50 1.70
C VAL A 83 4.45 7.67 2.46
N ILE A 84 5.28 8.43 3.19
CA ILE A 84 4.85 9.54 4.04
C ILE A 84 5.36 10.85 3.45
N GLU A 85 4.45 11.79 3.28
CA GLU A 85 4.73 13.18 2.94
C GLU A 85 4.71 14.02 4.22
N THR A 86 5.71 14.87 4.39
CA THR A 86 5.85 15.73 5.56
C THR A 86 5.84 17.20 5.15
N SER A 87 4.98 18.00 5.78
CA SER A 87 4.87 19.43 5.54
C SER A 87 4.98 20.20 6.85
N VAL A 88 5.93 21.14 6.92
CA VAL A 88 6.13 21.96 8.12
C VAL A 88 5.05 23.04 8.17
N ALA A 89 4.31 23.10 9.27
CA ALA A 89 3.37 24.18 9.52
C ALA A 89 4.16 25.39 10.01
N ARG A 90 4.22 26.45 9.19
CA ARG A 90 4.85 27.71 9.59
C ARG A 90 4.01 28.37 10.67
N THR A 91 4.60 28.57 11.84
CA THR A 91 4.05 29.39 12.91
C THR A 91 4.82 30.70 12.97
N ASP A 92 4.14 31.83 12.76
CA ASP A 92 4.74 33.14 12.99
C ASP A 92 4.89 33.33 14.51
N LEU A 93 6.08 33.02 15.01
CA LEU A 93 6.44 33.18 16.41
C LEU A 93 6.70 34.67 16.70
N ASN A 94 5.63 35.47 16.74
CA ASN A 94 5.72 36.78 17.40
C ASN A 94 5.86 36.54 18.91
N ASN A 95 6.75 37.29 19.57
CA ASN A 95 7.24 37.16 20.96
C ASN A 95 6.19 36.99 22.09
N SER A 96 4.90 36.87 21.81
CA SER A 96 3.83 36.57 22.77
C SER A 96 3.45 35.06 22.82
N VAL A 97 4.43 34.18 22.60
CA VAL A 97 4.31 32.70 22.48
C VAL A 97 3.58 32.02 23.65
N LYS A 98 3.39 32.73 24.76
CA LYS A 98 2.96 32.14 26.03
C LYS A 98 1.45 31.99 26.24
N LEU A 99 0.56 32.62 25.46
CA LEU A 99 -0.89 32.57 25.80
C LEU A 99 -1.86 32.32 24.65
N LYS A 100 -1.44 32.40 23.39
CA LYS A 100 -2.38 32.27 22.27
C LYS A 100 -2.41 30.83 21.75
N PRO A 101 -3.59 30.23 21.53
CA PRO A 101 -3.68 28.95 20.85
C PRO A 101 -3.09 29.05 19.44
N PHE A 102 -2.31 28.04 19.05
CA PHE A 102 -1.78 27.90 17.70
C PHE A 102 -2.92 27.48 16.77
N ASN A 103 -3.22 28.29 15.77
CA ASN A 103 -4.17 27.94 14.72
C ASN A 103 -3.38 27.43 13.51
N LEU A 104 -3.49 26.13 13.24
CA LEU A 104 -2.73 25.46 12.20
C LEU A 104 -3.70 24.93 11.14
N SER A 105 -3.53 25.39 9.91
CA SER A 105 -4.25 24.86 8.76
C SER A 105 -3.45 23.77 8.08
N SER A 106 -4.10 22.63 7.83
CA SER A 106 -3.49 21.56 7.04
C SER A 106 -3.32 22.00 5.58
N PRO A 107 -2.37 21.37 4.86
CA PRO A 107 -2.38 21.37 3.40
C PRO A 107 -3.74 20.85 2.86
N PRO A 108 -4.06 21.10 1.58
CA PRO A 108 -5.23 20.50 0.95
C PRO A 108 -5.08 18.97 0.93
N LEU A 109 -6.08 18.28 1.45
CA LEU A 109 -6.12 16.83 1.57
C LEU A 109 -7.15 16.22 0.64
N SER A 110 -6.87 14.97 0.26
CA SER A 110 -7.76 14.11 -0.50
C SER A 110 -7.97 12.79 0.24
N THR A 111 -8.92 11.97 -0.23
CA THR A 111 -9.13 10.62 0.28
C THR A 111 -7.90 9.72 0.11
N TYR A 112 -7.03 10.01 -0.86
CA TYR A 112 -5.78 9.27 -1.09
C TYR A 112 -4.71 9.51 -0.02
N ASN A 113 -4.83 10.58 0.78
CA ASN A 113 -3.91 10.83 1.88
C ASN A 113 -4.15 9.91 3.08
N GLN A 114 -5.28 9.18 3.10
CA GLN A 114 -5.73 8.17 4.09
C GLN A 114 -5.83 8.67 5.54
N GLN A 115 -4.71 9.12 6.11
CA GLN A 115 -4.52 9.50 7.51
C GLN A 115 -3.75 10.84 7.60
N LEU A 116 -4.01 11.58 8.68
CA LEU A 116 -3.33 12.84 8.99
C LEU A 116 -2.79 12.80 10.42
N TRP A 117 -1.50 13.08 10.55
CA TRP A 117 -0.84 13.30 11.83
C TRP A 117 -0.37 14.73 11.95
N LEU A 118 -0.63 15.33 13.11
CA LEU A 118 0.00 16.56 13.53
C LEU A 118 0.97 16.26 14.66
N THR A 119 2.23 16.59 14.44
CA THR A 119 3.32 16.39 15.38
C THR A 119 3.90 17.73 15.79
N CYS A 120 4.47 17.78 16.99
CA CYS A 120 5.10 18.98 17.52
C CYS A 120 6.46 18.63 18.11
N ILE A 121 7.45 19.48 17.83
CA ILE A 121 8.79 19.44 18.39
C ILE A 121 9.03 20.79 19.05
N VAL A 122 9.41 20.76 20.32
CA VAL A 122 9.76 21.94 21.11
C VAL A 122 11.28 22.00 21.23
N GLU A 123 11.87 23.15 20.97
CA GLU A 123 13.29 23.42 21.11
C GLU A 123 13.52 24.33 22.33
N LEU A 124 14.44 23.91 23.20
CA LEU A 124 14.79 24.62 24.42
C LEU A 124 16.09 25.39 24.21
N ASP A 125 16.20 26.54 24.88
CA ASP A 125 17.37 27.42 24.78
C ASP A 125 18.64 26.85 25.45
N GLN A 126 18.50 25.87 26.35
CA GLN A 126 19.60 25.35 27.18
C GLN A 126 19.90 23.86 26.91
N GLN A 127 21.19 23.53 26.79
CA GLN A 127 21.69 22.23 26.29
C GLN A 127 21.94 21.14 27.35
N ASP A 128 22.13 21.49 28.63
CA ASP A 128 22.84 20.60 29.57
C ASP A 128 21.99 19.74 30.51
N VAL A 129 20.65 19.79 30.44
CA VAL A 129 19.80 19.00 31.35
C VAL A 129 18.70 18.27 30.60
N SER A 130 18.65 16.94 30.76
CA SER A 130 17.53 16.12 30.27
C SER A 130 16.28 16.39 31.13
N LEU A 131 15.33 17.16 30.60
CA LEU A 131 14.07 17.51 31.24
C LEU A 131 12.99 16.49 30.86
N LYS A 132 12.30 15.94 31.87
CA LYS A 132 11.08 15.15 31.68
C LYS A 132 9.91 15.83 32.38
N LYS A 133 8.90 16.27 31.63
CA LYS A 133 7.75 16.98 32.19
C LYS A 133 6.46 16.60 31.48
N ASN A 134 5.39 16.40 32.25
CA ASN A 134 4.05 16.24 31.69
C ASN A 134 3.48 17.62 31.34
N VAL A 135 2.96 17.75 30.12
CA VAL A 135 2.29 18.95 29.64
C VAL A 135 0.86 18.60 29.23
N SER A 136 -0.12 19.33 29.76
CA SER A 136 -1.48 19.32 29.23
C SER A 136 -1.56 20.13 27.94
N MET A 137 -2.24 19.55 26.96
CA MET A 137 -2.58 20.20 25.71
C MET A 137 -4.08 20.03 25.43
N THR A 138 -4.65 21.10 24.91
CA THR A 138 -6.05 21.20 24.55
C THR A 138 -6.12 21.33 23.04
N VAL A 139 -6.74 20.34 22.38
CA VAL A 139 -6.78 20.23 20.92
C VAL A 139 -8.22 20.31 20.43
N LYS A 140 -8.50 21.24 19.53
CA LYS A 140 -9.80 21.38 18.83
C LYS A 140 -9.58 21.22 17.33
N ILE A 141 -10.40 20.39 16.69
CA ILE A 141 -10.25 20.02 15.27
C ILE A 141 -11.50 20.46 14.52
N LEU A 142 -11.33 21.26 13.46
CA LEU A 142 -12.39 21.69 12.55
C LEU A 142 -12.12 21.15 11.15
N GLY A 143 -13.13 20.58 10.49
CA GLY A 143 -13.06 20.15 9.09
C GLY A 143 -13.66 21.21 8.18
N VAL A 144 -13.01 21.55 7.08
CA VAL A 144 -13.50 22.53 6.09
C VAL A 144 -13.96 21.79 4.84
N VAL A 145 -15.21 22.05 4.43
CA VAL A 145 -15.82 21.45 3.23
C VAL A 145 -15.32 22.18 1.97
N LYS A 146 -15.40 21.51 0.80
CA LYS A 146 -14.91 21.99 -0.51
C LYS A 146 -15.33 23.41 -0.91
N ASP A 147 -16.48 23.88 -0.43
CA ASP A 147 -17.01 25.21 -0.76
C ASP A 147 -16.43 26.34 0.10
N GLY A 148 -15.52 26.03 1.05
CA GLY A 148 -14.85 27.00 1.93
C GLY A 148 -15.79 27.74 2.90
N SER A 149 -17.09 27.47 2.82
CA SER A 149 -18.14 28.33 3.35
C SER A 149 -18.45 28.08 4.83
N THR A 150 -18.14 26.90 5.39
CA THR A 150 -18.21 26.66 6.84
C THR A 150 -17.20 25.61 7.33
N PRO A 151 -16.42 25.89 8.39
CA PRO A 151 -15.72 24.84 9.12
C PRO A 151 -16.78 24.04 9.90
N TYR A 152 -16.97 22.76 9.58
CA TYR A 152 -17.69 21.84 10.45
C TYR A 152 -16.94 21.74 11.78
N VAL A 153 -17.56 22.26 12.82
CA VAL A 153 -17.05 22.25 14.18
C VAL A 153 -17.58 21.00 14.87
N ASN A 154 -16.76 19.93 14.92
CA ASN A 154 -16.98 18.98 15.99
C ASN A 154 -16.57 19.70 17.28
N ASN A 155 -17.53 19.99 18.16
CA ASN A 155 -17.29 20.78 19.36
C ASN A 155 -16.53 20.00 20.46
N GLN A 156 -16.03 18.81 20.11
CA GLN A 156 -15.23 17.96 20.97
C GLN A 156 -13.83 18.56 21.12
N VAL A 157 -13.60 19.16 22.28
CA VAL A 157 -12.29 19.57 22.74
C VAL A 157 -11.62 18.36 23.37
N HIS A 158 -10.43 18.00 22.89
CA HIS A 158 -9.67 16.89 23.42
C HIS A 158 -8.54 17.40 24.31
N ASN A 159 -8.69 17.15 25.61
CA ASN A 159 -7.63 17.41 26.59
C ASN A 159 -6.74 16.17 26.67
N ARG A 160 -5.45 16.35 26.42
CA ARG A 160 -4.47 15.27 26.44
C ARG A 160 -3.26 15.70 27.24
N THR A 161 -2.73 14.81 28.06
CA THR A 161 -1.45 15.00 28.71
C THR A 161 -0.39 14.20 27.96
N ARG A 162 0.77 14.82 27.70
CA ARG A 162 1.92 14.17 27.06
C ARG A 162 3.16 14.40 27.88
N LEU A 163 3.99 13.36 27.98
CA LEU A 163 5.31 13.46 28.57
C LEU A 163 6.26 14.07 27.54
N LEU A 164 6.77 15.26 27.80
CA LEU A 164 7.87 15.87 27.07
C LEU A 164 9.18 15.36 27.66
N SER A 165 9.99 14.72 26.83
CA SER A 165 11.37 14.36 27.16
C SER A 165 12.29 15.22 26.30
N CYS A 166 13.03 16.12 26.94
CA CYS A 166 13.82 17.15 26.25
C CYS A 166 15.28 17.06 26.66
N ALA A 167 16.17 17.12 25.67
CA ALA A 167 17.53 17.59 25.85
C ALA A 167 17.57 19.02 25.28
N GLN A 168 18.39 19.29 24.27
CA GLN A 168 18.29 20.53 23.47
C GLN A 168 16.99 20.58 22.63
N LYS A 169 16.67 19.47 21.95
CA LYS A 169 15.40 19.27 21.24
C LYS A 169 14.56 18.23 21.97
N CYS A 170 13.27 18.52 22.13
CA CYS A 170 12.33 17.58 22.72
C CYS A 170 12.01 16.43 21.75
N SER A 171 11.70 15.26 22.32
CA SER A 171 11.13 14.16 21.57
C SER A 171 9.83 14.58 20.87
N GLU A 172 9.65 14.16 19.63
CA GLU A 172 8.44 14.44 18.85
C GLU A 172 7.19 13.93 19.57
N ILE A 173 6.21 14.81 19.76
CA ILE A 173 4.90 14.46 20.35
C ILE A 173 3.81 14.47 19.29
N ILE A 174 2.92 13.48 19.37
CA ILE A 174 1.72 13.41 18.51
C ILE A 174 0.61 14.23 19.17
N VAL A 175 0.28 15.36 18.53
CA VAL A 175 -0.77 16.29 18.95
C VAL A 175 -2.13 15.73 18.55
N ALA A 176 -2.31 15.48 17.26
CA ALA A 176 -3.55 14.96 16.68
C ALA A 176 -3.25 13.83 15.70
N HIS A 177 -4.16 12.87 15.64
CA HIS A 177 -4.15 11.77 14.69
C HIS A 177 -5.58 11.56 14.19
N LEU A 178 -5.79 11.69 12.89
CA LEU A 178 -7.05 11.40 12.21
C LEU A 178 -6.83 10.18 11.34
N GLY A 179 -7.51 9.08 11.67
CA GLY A 179 -7.43 7.82 10.93
C GLY A 179 -8.25 7.80 9.63
N TYR A 180 -9.13 8.79 9.42
CA TYR A 180 -9.92 8.93 8.20
C TYR A 180 -10.15 10.41 7.88
N LEU A 181 -10.11 10.74 6.59
CA LEU A 181 -10.20 12.11 6.09
C LEU A 181 -11.51 12.31 5.33
N ASN A 182 -12.44 13.05 5.96
CA ASN A 182 -13.75 13.40 5.42
C ASN A 182 -13.79 14.78 4.76
N TYR A 183 -12.83 15.64 5.08
CA TYR A 183 -12.80 17.03 4.69
C TYR A 183 -11.55 17.33 3.86
N THR A 184 -11.64 18.34 3.00
CA THR A 184 -10.52 18.73 2.12
C THR A 184 -9.46 19.54 2.83
N GLN A 185 -9.77 20.09 4.00
CA GLN A 185 -8.81 20.79 4.83
C GLN A 185 -9.22 20.68 6.30
N TYR A 186 -8.24 20.68 7.20
CA TYR A 186 -8.45 20.67 8.64
C TYR A 186 -7.76 21.84 9.30
N ASN A 187 -8.49 22.56 10.15
CA ASN A 187 -7.95 23.59 11.03
C ASN A 187 -7.86 23.03 12.44
N ILE A 188 -6.65 22.94 12.97
CA ILE A 188 -6.40 22.41 14.31
C ILE A 188 -5.93 23.56 15.21
N PHE A 189 -6.65 23.75 16.29
CA PHE A 189 -6.30 24.68 17.36
C PHE A 189 -5.63 23.91 18.47
N VAL A 190 -4.40 24.32 18.81
CA VAL A 190 -3.60 23.69 19.85
C VAL A 190 -3.30 24.73 20.92
N SER A 191 -3.78 24.51 22.14
CA SER A 191 -3.39 25.29 23.32
C SER A 191 -2.54 24.41 24.23
N LEU A 192 -1.41 24.95 24.68
CA LEU A 192 -0.44 24.26 25.52
C LEU A 192 -0.36 25.02 26.85
N GLU A 193 -1.07 24.53 27.85
CA GLU A 193 -1.35 25.29 29.08
C GLU A 193 -0.15 25.27 30.06
N ASP A 194 0.60 24.16 30.08
CA ASP A 194 1.70 23.97 31.05
C ASP A 194 3.08 24.40 30.53
N LEU A 195 3.20 24.87 29.28
CA LEU A 195 4.49 25.33 28.73
C LEU A 195 5.07 26.53 29.50
N ASN A 196 4.19 27.40 30.04
CA ASN A 196 4.62 28.58 30.81
C ASN A 196 5.19 28.24 32.19
N LYS A 197 4.89 27.04 32.70
CA LYS A 197 5.38 26.55 33.99
C LYS A 197 6.74 25.85 33.85
N LEU A 198 7.28 25.77 32.63
CA LEU A 198 8.62 25.25 32.42
C LEU A 198 9.65 26.25 32.96
N THR A 199 10.65 25.73 33.65
CA THR A 199 11.76 26.51 34.22
C THR A 199 12.64 27.14 33.13
N TYR A 200 12.57 26.62 31.89
CA TYR A 200 13.43 27.00 30.77
C TYR A 200 12.66 27.82 29.72
N THR A 201 13.37 28.72 29.04
CA THR A 201 12.89 29.48 27.90
C THR A 201 12.75 28.57 26.67
N ILE A 202 11.58 28.58 26.06
CA ILE A 202 11.31 27.89 24.79
C ILE A 202 11.82 28.77 23.67
N GLN A 203 12.72 28.24 22.84
CA GLN A 203 13.27 28.97 21.70
C GLN A 203 12.30 28.93 20.52
N ASN A 204 11.89 27.73 20.11
CA ASN A 204 11.01 27.52 18.96
C ASN A 204 10.07 26.34 19.19
N ILE A 205 8.89 26.42 18.58
CA ILE A 205 7.92 25.33 18.52
C ILE A 205 7.61 25.06 17.04
N THR A 206 7.97 23.88 16.57
CA THR A 206 7.76 23.47 15.17
C THR A 206 6.68 22.42 15.10
N PHE A 207 5.65 22.72 14.31
CA PHE A 207 4.57 21.78 14.01
C PHE A 207 4.81 21.16 12.64
N THR A 208 4.66 19.83 12.54
CA THR A 208 4.83 19.10 11.29
C THR A 208 3.59 18.26 11.00
N TRP A 209 3.02 18.47 9.82
CA TRP A 209 2.00 17.62 9.24
C TRP A 209 2.66 16.41 8.60
N LYS A 210 2.14 15.22 8.89
CA LYS A 210 2.49 14.00 8.17
C LYS A 210 1.21 13.43 7.57
N THR A 211 1.28 12.95 6.34
CA THR A 211 0.17 12.29 5.62
C THR A 211 0.72 11.19 4.73
N TYR A 212 -0.11 10.23 4.32
CA TYR A 212 0.32 9.36 3.22
C TYR A 212 0.40 10.17 1.92
N ASN A 213 1.41 9.86 1.12
CA ASN A 213 1.57 10.45 -0.19
C ASN A 213 0.47 9.94 -1.13
N PRO A 214 -0.31 10.81 -1.79
CA PRO A 214 -1.42 10.38 -2.63
C PRO A 214 -0.95 9.58 -3.85
N THR A 215 0.23 9.89 -4.40
CA THR A 215 0.83 9.15 -5.51
C THR A 215 1.21 7.73 -5.10
N PHE A 216 1.73 7.56 -3.87
CA PHE A 216 2.01 6.23 -3.32
C PHE A 216 0.73 5.41 -3.18
N SER A 217 -0.29 5.98 -2.55
CA SER A 217 -1.60 5.32 -2.38
C SER A 217 -2.21 4.90 -3.72
N GLN A 218 -2.10 5.75 -4.76
CA GLN A 218 -2.63 5.42 -6.09
C GLN A 218 -1.89 4.23 -6.72
N VAL A 219 -0.56 4.19 -6.62
CA VAL A 219 0.25 3.06 -7.12
C VAL A 219 -0.05 1.79 -6.34
N GLU A 220 -0.18 1.87 -5.02
CA GLU A 220 -0.54 0.74 -4.16
C GLU A 220 -1.89 0.15 -4.56
N ILE A 221 -2.92 0.98 -4.76
CA ILE A 221 -4.26 0.54 -5.18
C ILE A 221 -4.19 -0.18 -6.53
N TRP A 222 -3.46 0.38 -7.50
CA TRP A 222 -3.27 -0.26 -8.81
C TRP A 222 -2.56 -1.60 -8.71
N PHE A 223 -1.52 -1.68 -7.88
CA PHE A 223 -0.77 -2.91 -7.69
C PHE A 223 -1.63 -4.00 -7.04
N ARG A 224 -2.38 -3.65 -5.98
CA ARG A 224 -3.36 -4.54 -5.35
C ARG A 224 -4.41 -5.02 -6.34
N PHE A 225 -4.94 -4.12 -7.17
CA PHE A 225 -5.94 -4.46 -8.19
C PHE A 225 -5.40 -5.48 -9.21
N VAL A 226 -4.22 -5.25 -9.77
CA VAL A 226 -3.57 -6.19 -10.72
C VAL A 226 -3.36 -7.54 -10.05
N PHE A 227 -2.89 -7.54 -8.80
CA PHE A 227 -2.64 -8.76 -8.06
C PHE A 227 -3.94 -9.54 -7.73
N VAL A 228 -5.03 -8.85 -7.40
CA VAL A 228 -6.37 -9.45 -7.22
C VAL A 228 -6.86 -10.09 -8.51
N VAL A 229 -6.75 -9.41 -9.65
CA VAL A 229 -7.16 -9.96 -10.95
C VAL A 229 -6.34 -11.20 -11.32
N LEU A 230 -5.02 -11.16 -11.14
CA LEU A 230 -4.15 -12.31 -11.41
C LEU A 230 -4.46 -13.49 -10.49
N THR A 231 -4.64 -13.25 -9.19
CA THR A 231 -4.99 -14.29 -8.22
C THR A 231 -6.35 -14.89 -8.53
N PHE A 232 -7.32 -14.07 -8.97
CA PHE A 232 -8.64 -14.54 -9.37
C PHE A 232 -8.57 -15.43 -10.62
N MET A 233 -7.80 -15.02 -11.64
CA MET A 233 -7.55 -15.84 -12.82
C MET A 233 -6.90 -17.19 -12.47
N VAL A 234 -5.87 -17.19 -11.62
CA VAL A 234 -5.21 -18.42 -11.16
C VAL A 234 -6.18 -19.30 -10.38
N THR A 235 -7.02 -18.71 -9.51
CA THR A 235 -8.05 -19.43 -8.76
C THR A 235 -9.07 -20.09 -9.69
N CYS A 236 -9.54 -19.36 -10.71
CA CYS A 236 -10.46 -19.88 -11.73
C CYS A 236 -9.82 -21.00 -12.56
N LEU A 237 -8.57 -20.85 -12.98
CA LEU A 237 -7.83 -21.88 -13.71
C LEU A 237 -7.60 -23.12 -12.84
N PHE A 238 -7.24 -22.93 -11.57
CA PHE A 238 -7.08 -24.01 -10.60
C PHE A 238 -8.40 -24.76 -10.40
N ALA A 239 -9.49 -24.05 -10.13
CA ALA A 239 -10.83 -24.63 -9.99
C ALA A 239 -11.29 -25.36 -11.27
N HIS A 240 -11.06 -24.77 -12.45
CA HIS A 240 -11.36 -25.41 -13.73
C HIS A 240 -10.54 -26.69 -13.93
N SER A 241 -9.24 -26.66 -13.61
CA SER A 241 -8.37 -27.84 -13.72
C SER A 241 -8.79 -28.98 -12.77
N LEU A 242 -9.32 -28.63 -11.60
CA LEU A 242 -9.79 -29.58 -10.59
C LEU A 242 -11.24 -30.03 -10.79
N ARG A 243 -12.03 -29.38 -11.66
CA ARG A 243 -13.42 -29.76 -11.96
C ARG A 243 -13.58 -31.23 -12.36
N LYS A 244 -12.55 -31.81 -12.97
CA LYS A 244 -12.54 -33.21 -13.41
C LYS A 244 -12.39 -34.21 -12.24
N PHE A 245 -11.96 -33.76 -11.06
CA PHE A 245 -11.68 -34.60 -9.90
C PHE A 245 -12.64 -34.29 -8.75
N SER A 246 -13.24 -35.32 -8.18
CA SER A 246 -14.11 -35.18 -7.00
C SER A 246 -13.30 -34.66 -5.80
N MET A 247 -13.89 -33.76 -5.00
CA MET A 247 -13.34 -33.21 -3.75
C MET A 247 -12.83 -34.29 -2.76
N ARG A 248 -13.34 -35.51 -2.87
CA ARG A 248 -12.95 -36.66 -2.03
C ARG A 248 -11.55 -37.20 -2.37
N ASP A 249 -11.11 -37.02 -3.61
CA ASP A 249 -9.84 -37.52 -4.15
C ASP A 249 -8.74 -36.43 -4.15
N TRP A 250 -9.01 -35.27 -3.53
CA TRP A 250 -8.06 -34.17 -3.44
C TRP A 250 -7.01 -34.42 -2.36
N GLY A 251 -5.74 -34.20 -2.71
CA GLY A 251 -4.64 -34.20 -1.75
C GLY A 251 -4.78 -33.05 -0.74
N ILE A 252 -4.15 -33.20 0.43
CA ILE A 252 -4.25 -32.18 1.49
C ILE A 252 -3.74 -30.81 1.03
N GLU A 253 -2.67 -30.76 0.22
CA GLU A 253 -2.12 -29.48 -0.28
C GLU A 253 -3.05 -28.81 -1.30
N GLN A 254 -3.81 -29.57 -2.11
CA GLN A 254 -4.80 -29.01 -3.04
C GLN A 254 -5.98 -28.39 -2.29
N LYS A 255 -6.40 -28.99 -1.17
CA LYS A 255 -7.44 -28.43 -0.29
C LYS A 255 -6.98 -27.12 0.35
N TRP A 256 -5.74 -27.07 0.85
CA TRP A 256 -5.18 -25.84 1.39
C TRP A 256 -5.03 -24.76 0.32
N MET A 257 -4.56 -25.09 -0.89
CA MET A 257 -4.49 -24.13 -2.00
C MET A 257 -5.88 -23.59 -2.41
N SER A 258 -6.92 -24.44 -2.38
CA SER A 258 -8.29 -24.03 -2.64
C SER A 258 -8.87 -23.08 -1.58
N ILE A 259 -8.29 -23.05 -0.37
CA ILE A 259 -8.70 -22.15 0.72
C ILE A 259 -7.82 -20.88 0.73
N LEU A 260 -6.50 -21.05 0.56
CA LEU A 260 -5.51 -19.97 0.60
C LEU A 260 -5.70 -18.97 -0.55
N LEU A 261 -5.97 -19.43 -1.77
CA LEU A 261 -6.13 -18.56 -2.93
C LEU A 261 -7.32 -17.59 -2.79
N PRO A 262 -8.53 -18.03 -2.39
CA PRO A 262 -9.63 -17.12 -2.05
C PRO A 262 -9.36 -16.21 -0.84
N LEU A 263 -8.64 -16.69 0.18
CA LEU A 263 -8.31 -15.86 1.33
C LEU A 263 -7.35 -14.71 0.95
N LEU A 264 -6.44 -14.97 0.02
CA LEU A 264 -5.49 -14.00 -0.51
C LEU A 264 -6.18 -12.94 -1.39
N LEU A 265 -7.29 -13.30 -2.04
CA LEU A 265 -8.19 -12.34 -2.69
C LEU A 265 -8.89 -11.43 -1.68
N LEU A 266 -9.42 -12.01 -0.60
CA LEU A 266 -10.09 -11.23 0.45
C LEU A 266 -9.15 -10.22 1.10
N TYR A 267 -7.91 -10.63 1.42
CA TYR A 267 -6.92 -9.75 2.03
C TYR A 267 -6.51 -8.56 1.14
N ASN A 268 -6.38 -8.76 -0.17
CA ASN A 268 -5.99 -7.68 -1.09
C ASN A 268 -7.18 -6.84 -1.60
N GLY A 269 -8.41 -7.34 -1.45
CA GLY A 269 -9.64 -6.65 -1.84
C GLY A 269 -10.24 -5.74 -0.75
N THR A 270 -9.83 -5.91 0.51
CA THR A 270 -10.13 -5.01 1.64
C THR A 270 -9.05 -3.93 1.78
#